data_AF-A0A0Q8QJR6-F1
#
_entry.id   AF-A0A0Q8QJR6-F1
#
_cell.length_a   1.000
_cell.length_b   1.000
_cell.length_c   1.000
_cell.angle_alpha   90.00
_cell.angle_beta   90.00
_cell.angle_gamma   90.00
#
_symmetry.space_group_name_H-M   'P 1'
#
loop_
_entity.id
_entity.type
_entity.pdbx_description
1 polymer ?
#
loop_
_entity_poly.entity_id
_entity_poly.type
_entity_poly.pdbx_seq_one_letter_code
_entity_poly.pdbx_strand_id
1 'polypeptide(L)' 'MTTKIKDQLPLDQLASDLAADAGHAWTKMAEFPGYSRRVWRDEARIHVSEHHPDARVECLPASWDGREGMCFIRRSS' A
#
# COMPACT_ATOMS: atom_id res chain seq x y z
N MET A 1 -15.45 6.56 -7.29
CA MET A 1 -15.85 6.55 -5.86
C MET A 1 -14.62 6.96 -5.07
N THR A 2 -14.70 8.01 -4.24
CA THR A 2 -13.53 8.55 -3.53
C THR A 2 -13.27 7.71 -2.28
N THR A 3 -12.25 6.87 -2.31
CA THR A 3 -11.85 6.01 -1.20
C THR A 3 -11.40 6.89 -0.03
N LYS A 4 -12.21 7.00 1.03
CA LYS A 4 -11.85 7.76 2.23
C LYS A 4 -10.71 7.04 2.94
N ILE A 5 -9.48 7.54 2.80
CA ILE A 5 -8.33 7.07 3.58
C ILE A 5 -8.62 7.34 5.06
N LYS A 6 -8.77 6.26 5.84
CA LYS A 6 -8.81 6.28 7.31
C LYS A 6 -7.39 6.50 7.81
N ASP A 7 -7.23 7.26 8.89
CA ASP A 7 -5.93 7.35 9.57
C ASP A 7 -5.45 5.95 9.97
N GLN A 8 -4.16 5.66 9.74
CA GLN A 8 -3.56 4.34 9.96
C GLN A 8 -4.05 3.23 9.02
N LEU A 9 -4.59 3.57 7.85
CA LEU A 9 -4.92 2.55 6.85
C LEU A 9 -3.64 1.79 6.44
N PRO A 10 -3.62 0.45 6.50
CA PRO A 10 -2.51 -0.33 5.95
C PRO A 10 -2.36 -0.03 4.44
N LEU A 11 -1.12 0.21 4.00
CA LEU A 11 -0.82 0.45 2.59
C LEU A 11 -1.27 -0.73 1.72
N ASP A 12 -1.15 -1.95 2.23
CA ASP A 12 -1.56 -3.18 1.54
C ASP A 12 -3.06 -3.22 1.25
N GLN A 13 -3.90 -2.54 2.05
CA GLN A 13 -5.32 -2.44 1.74
C GLN A 13 -5.55 -1.58 0.50
N LEU A 14 -4.93 -0.40 0.44
CA LEU A 14 -5.01 0.47 -0.74
C LEU A 14 -4.41 -0.21 -1.97
N ALA A 15 -3.26 -0.87 -1.82
CA ALA A 15 -2.62 -1.63 -2.89
C ALA A 15 -3.51 -2.77 -3.40
N SER A 16 -4.20 -3.48 -2.50
CA SER A 16 -5.17 -4.51 -2.86
C SER A 16 -6.37 -3.94 -3.61
N ASP A 17 -6.88 -2.78 -3.19
CA ASP A 17 -8.03 -2.14 -3.84
C ASP A 17 -7.65 -1.69 -5.27
N LEU A 18 -6.48 -1.03 -5.43
CA LEU A 18 -5.96 -0.62 -6.74
C LEU A 18 -5.72 -1.81 -7.67
N ALA A 19 -5.18 -2.91 -7.12
CA ALA A 19 -4.98 -4.13 -7.87
C ALA A 19 -6.31 -4.75 -8.33
N ALA A 20 -7.33 -4.75 -7.47
CA ALA A 20 -8.65 -5.28 -7.79
C ALA A 20 -9.33 -4.45 -8.89
N ASP A 21 -9.18 -3.12 -8.87
CA ASP A 21 -9.66 -2.23 -9.92
C ASP A 21 -8.99 -2.52 -11.28
N ALA A 22 -7.74 -2.95 -11.27
CA ALA A 22 -7.01 -3.40 -12.46
C ALA A 22 -7.28 -4.88 -12.83
N GLY A 23 -8.19 -5.57 -12.13
CA GLY A 23 -8.55 -6.97 -12.41
C GLY A 23 -7.62 -8.02 -11.79
N HIS A 24 -6.75 -7.63 -10.87
CA HIS A 24 -5.82 -8.55 -10.20
C HIS A 24 -6.31 -8.91 -8.79
N ALA A 25 -6.34 -10.22 -8.49
CA ALA A 25 -6.68 -10.70 -7.16
C ALA A 25 -5.44 -10.75 -6.25
N TRP A 26 -5.42 -9.95 -5.19
CA TRP A 26 -4.30 -9.86 -4.23
C TRP A 26 -3.85 -11.20 -3.65
N THR A 27 -4.81 -12.08 -3.33
CA THR A 27 -4.58 -13.43 -2.80
C THR A 27 -3.86 -14.36 -3.78
N LYS A 28 -3.97 -14.09 -5.09
CA LYS A 28 -3.29 -14.85 -6.14
C LYS A 28 -1.90 -14.31 -6.49
N MET A 29 -1.51 -13.17 -5.94
CA MET A 29 -0.18 -12.60 -6.14
C MET A 29 0.81 -13.21 -5.17
N ALA A 30 1.95 -13.67 -5.70
CA ALA A 30 3.06 -14.14 -4.89
C ALA A 30 3.67 -12.97 -4.10
N GLU A 31 3.99 -13.21 -2.83
CA GLU A 31 4.73 -12.27 -1.96
C GLU A 31 6.25 -12.40 -2.18
N PHE A 32 6.73 -13.60 -2.52
CA PHE A 32 8.13 -13.88 -2.85
C PHE A 32 8.23 -14.89 -4.01
N PRO A 33 9.16 -14.72 -4.98
CA PRO A 33 10.06 -13.56 -5.18
C PRO A 33 9.31 -12.37 -5.81
N GLY A 34 8.02 -12.23 -5.46
CA GLY A 34 6.96 -11.58 -6.21
C GLY A 34 7.05 -10.06 -6.25
N TYR A 35 7.57 -9.59 -7.38
CA TYR A 35 7.44 -8.22 -7.86
C TYR A 35 5.99 -7.72 -7.87
N SER A 36 4.99 -8.59 -8.03
CA SER A 36 3.59 -8.18 -8.24
C SER A 36 3.01 -7.39 -7.08
N ARG A 37 3.13 -7.85 -5.83
CA ARG A 37 2.62 -7.06 -4.69
C ARG A 37 3.43 -5.78 -4.46
N ARG A 38 4.74 -5.82 -4.73
CA ARG A 38 5.61 -4.64 -4.64
C ARG A 38 5.18 -3.55 -5.62
N VAL A 39 4.88 -3.92 -6.87
CA VAL A 39 4.34 -2.98 -7.88
C VAL A 39 3.09 -2.29 -7.34
N TRP A 40 2.12 -3.04 -6.83
CA TRP A 40 0.90 -2.44 -6.30
C TRP A 40 1.11 -1.60 -5.03
N ARG A 41 2.08 -1.94 -4.18
CA ARG A 41 2.49 -1.08 -3.06
C ARG A 41 3.13 0.22 -3.55
N ASP A 42 3.94 0.17 -4.60
CA ASP A 42 4.54 1.35 -5.21
C ASP A 42 3.48 2.24 -5.88
N GLU A 43 2.54 1.64 -6.61
CA GLU A 43 1.34 2.33 -7.14
C GLU A 43 0.52 2.97 -6.02
N ALA A 44 0.31 2.28 -4.90
CA ALA A 44 -0.40 2.85 -3.75
C ALA A 44 0.35 4.05 -3.14
N ARG A 45 1.69 4.04 -3.10
CA ARG A 45 2.48 5.19 -2.64
C ARG A 45 2.32 6.39 -3.57
N ILE A 46 2.39 6.15 -4.88
CA ILE A 46 2.19 7.20 -5.91
C ILE A 46 0.78 7.77 -5.77
N HIS A 47 -0.23 6.90 -5.68
CA HIS A 47 -1.62 7.31 -5.52
C HIS A 47 -1.82 8.22 -4.31
N VAL A 48 -1.26 7.86 -3.15
CA VAL A 48 -1.30 8.71 -1.95
C VAL A 48 -0.62 10.05 -2.20
N SER A 49 0.58 10.05 -2.80
CA SER A 49 1.33 11.28 -3.06
C SER A 49 0.60 12.24 -4.03
N GLU A 50 -0.13 11.71 -5.01
CA GLU A 50 -0.81 12.52 -6.03
C GLU A 50 -2.19 13.02 -5.58
N HIS A 51 -2.96 12.17 -4.89
CA HIS A 51 -4.36 12.44 -4.58
C HIS A 51 -4.59 12.93 -3.16
N HIS A 52 -3.62 12.74 -2.27
CA HIS A 52 -3.72 13.05 -0.84
C HIS A 52 -2.46 13.81 -0.37
N PRO A 53 -2.30 15.09 -0.76
CA PRO A 53 -1.13 15.89 -0.37
C PRO A 53 -1.04 16.13 1.14
N ASP A 54 -2.13 15.93 1.87
CA ASP A 54 -2.20 15.96 3.34
C ASP A 54 -1.73 14.64 3.98
N ALA A 55 -1.51 13.58 3.20
CA ALA A 55 -1.16 12.25 3.69
C ALA A 55 0.25 11.81 3.28
N ARG A 56 0.87 10.96 4.11
CA ARG A 56 2.18 10.35 3.86
C ARG A 56 2.16 8.86 4.20
N VAL A 57 3.04 8.11 3.56
CA VAL A 57 3.24 6.69 3.85
C VAL A 57 4.40 6.53 4.82
N GLU A 58 4.14 5.92 5.98
CA GLU A 58 5.14 5.58 6.99
C GLU A 58 5.29 4.05 7.09
N CYS A 59 6.52 3.55 7.09
CA CYS A 59 6.79 2.12 7.19
C CYS A 59 7.50 1.79 8.50
N LEU A 60 7.07 0.69 9.12
CA LEU A 60 7.82 0.11 10.23
C LEU A 60 9.17 -0.44 9.73
N PRO A 61 10.16 -0.56 10.63
CA PRO A 61 11.40 -1.24 10.31
C PRO A 61 11.14 -2.65 9.79
N ALA A 62 12.00 -3.10 8.85
CA ALA A 62 11.99 -4.49 8.42
C ALA A 62 12.18 -5.42 9.62
N SER A 63 11.46 -6.55 9.62
CA SER A 63 11.64 -7.58 10.64
C SER A 63 12.98 -8.29 10.47
N TRP A 64 13.43 -8.94 11.53
CA TRP A 64 14.73 -9.65 11.57
C TRP A 64 14.86 -10.76 10.51
N ASP A 65 13.73 -11.24 9.98
CA ASP A 65 13.63 -12.25 8.91
C ASP A 65 13.75 -11.64 7.49
N GLY A 66 13.98 -10.33 7.38
CA GLY A 66 14.15 -9.62 6.11
C GLY A 66 12.83 -9.29 5.40
N ARG A 67 11.66 -9.56 5.99
CA ARG A 67 10.39 -9.07 5.44
C ARG A 67 10.29 -7.55 5.61
N GLU A 68 9.72 -6.89 4.60
CA GLU A 68 9.37 -5.48 4.70
C GLU A 68 8.46 -5.24 5.90
N GLY A 69 8.75 -4.19 6.67
CA GLY A 69 7.89 -3.76 7.75
C GLY A 69 6.56 -3.24 7.19
N MET A 70 5.51 -3.38 7.98
CA MET A 70 4.17 -2.93 7.58
C MET A 70 4.16 -1.41 7.36
N CYS A 71 3.59 -0.98 6.24
CA CYS A 71 3.43 0.43 5.90
C CYS A 71 1.99 0.90 6.12
N PHE A 72 1.85 2.15 6.54
CA PHE A 72 0.59 2.78 6.90
C PHE A 72 0.49 4.16 6.25
N ILE A 73 -0.72 4.56 5.92
CA ILE A 73 -1.03 5.91 5.45
C ILE A 73 -1.44 6.76 6.66
N ARG A 74 -0.77 7.89 6.83
CA ARG A 74 -0.95 8.85 7.93
C ARG A 74 -1.32 10.21 7.37
N ARG A 75 -2.34 10.87 7.91
CA ARG A 75 -2.61 12.27 7.58
C ARG A 75 -1.79 13.18 8.50
N SER A 76 -1.23 14.22 7.92
CA SER A 76 -0.65 15.34 8.65
C SER A 76 -1.81 16.15 9.20
N SER A 77 -2.07 16.02 10.50
CA SER A 77 -3.08 16.81 11.22
C SER A 77 -2.74 18.30 11.23
#